data_AF-A0A662XT76-F1
#
_entry.id   AF-A0A662XT76-F1
#
_cell.length_a   1.000
_cell.length_b   1.000
_cell.length_c   1.000
_cell.angle_alpha   90.00
_cell.angle_beta   90.00
_cell.angle_gamma   90.00
#
_symmetry.space_group_name_H-M   'P 1'
#
loop_
_entity.id
_entity.type
_entity.pdbx_description
1 polymer ?
#
loop_
_entity_poly.entity_id
_entity_poly.type
_entity_poly.pdbx_seq_one_letter_code
_entity_poly.pdbx_strand_id
1 'polypeptide(L)'
;MAYKNTNAMPKHEDGTVLHLGVKSGQVANRVVSVGSLGRAELLAQLLDDAQFETYESSRGFTTFTGAMNGVPLSIVATGMVRLQACRLFACTHPFVCLRFGTCGGVREDVAPGSIVVSGKGSLMVTRNPDAFFPDSDGEEPYRISRVMPASPALSKAVSERQLLRSRLDSAFDDRNEQLVANLTKSHPELHTLEMETFHLLDLAQRSRGSIQATAAVLVVANRPTGQVVEADVLKALEGFWGRVILETLAAAPLHGEKRAKRWFPLESNPEVMTAYVEKMGFPTDQFSFCDVMSTEEWALDMVPSPVVAVLMLFPIKPHVVDMLLLVQTEAFAKQEAEKIAKEGQTVSPNVYYMRQTVGTREITGNYCIQNHVLGRLSVSTLLVDAGNACGTVGILHAVGNMRHLIHLGMLGLVKPDSYLGKFFEETKSKTPKEIAEYLEDDDEVKSAAVSLEMLLALHLRTDVGYCTIAAALA
;
A
#
# COMPACT_ATOMS: atom_id res chain seq x y z
N MET A 1 21.51 29.95 2.59
CA MET A 1 20.98 29.70 3.97
C MET A 1 21.59 28.40 4.49
N ALA A 2 21.47 28.03 5.78
CA ALA A 2 22.01 26.75 6.26
C ALA A 2 21.34 25.53 5.58
N TYR A 3 20.02 25.59 5.45
CA TYR A 3 19.19 24.65 4.69
C TYR A 3 17.82 25.28 4.40
N LYS A 4 16.94 24.56 3.69
CA LYS A 4 15.57 24.95 3.33
C LYS A 4 14.54 23.95 3.88
N ASN A 5 13.27 24.36 3.94
CA ASN A 5 12.11 23.51 4.22
C ASN A 5 12.08 22.81 5.60
N THR A 6 12.44 23.55 6.67
CA THR A 6 12.54 23.02 8.04
C THR A 6 11.26 22.34 8.59
N ASN A 7 10.07 22.76 8.12
CA ASN A 7 8.78 22.21 8.56
C ASN A 7 8.28 21.02 7.72
N ALA A 8 9.07 20.56 6.73
CA ALA A 8 8.68 19.49 5.81
C ALA A 8 9.77 18.40 5.74
N MET A 9 10.41 18.20 4.58
CA MET A 9 11.64 17.42 4.44
C MET A 9 12.81 18.40 4.24
N PRO A 10 13.65 18.64 5.27
CA PRO A 10 14.70 19.64 5.19
C PRO A 10 15.85 19.19 4.27
N LYS A 11 16.33 20.10 3.41
CA LYS A 11 17.39 19.85 2.43
C LYS A 11 18.33 21.05 2.29
N HIS A 12 19.58 20.79 1.93
CA HIS A 12 20.51 21.84 1.48
C HIS A 12 20.15 22.33 0.06
N GLU A 13 20.82 23.38 -0.41
CA GLU A 13 20.44 24.04 -1.68
C GLU A 13 20.74 23.20 -2.93
N ASP A 14 21.61 22.19 -2.81
CA ASP A 14 21.93 21.19 -3.83
C ASP A 14 20.98 19.97 -3.83
N GLY A 15 19.98 19.96 -2.94
CA GLY A 15 19.01 18.88 -2.78
C GLY A 15 19.43 17.72 -1.86
N THR A 16 20.60 17.78 -1.22
CA THR A 16 21.03 16.76 -0.25
C THR A 16 20.22 16.82 1.06
N VAL A 17 20.03 15.66 1.70
CA VAL A 17 19.32 15.53 2.98
C VAL A 17 20.26 15.68 4.18
N LEU A 18 19.84 16.45 5.19
CA LEU A 18 20.69 16.98 6.28
C LEU A 18 21.56 15.97 7.05
N HIS A 19 21.20 14.69 7.05
CA HIS A 19 21.82 13.67 7.91
C HIS A 19 22.55 12.56 7.13
N LEU A 20 22.13 12.22 5.91
CA LEU A 20 22.75 11.14 5.12
C LEU A 20 23.78 11.63 4.10
N GLY A 21 23.84 12.93 3.81
CA GLY A 21 24.79 13.49 2.83
C GLY A 21 24.46 13.23 1.35
N VAL A 22 23.34 12.54 1.07
CA VAL A 22 22.92 12.13 -0.28
C VAL A 22 21.78 12.98 -0.83
N LYS A 23 21.67 13.04 -2.16
CA LYS A 23 20.51 13.56 -2.92
C LYS A 23 19.88 12.46 -3.78
N SER A 24 18.82 12.80 -4.53
CA SER A 24 18.16 11.85 -5.43
C SER A 24 19.14 11.29 -6.48
N GLY A 25 18.99 10.02 -6.83
CA GLY A 25 19.88 9.28 -7.74
C GLY A 25 21.11 8.65 -7.08
N GLN A 26 21.57 9.14 -5.91
CA GLN A 26 22.77 8.62 -5.24
C GLN A 26 22.52 7.40 -4.34
N VAL A 27 21.26 7.03 -4.12
CA VAL A 27 20.84 5.86 -3.35
C VAL A 27 19.85 5.08 -4.19
N ALA A 28 20.04 3.76 -4.29
CA ALA A 28 19.17 2.87 -5.03
C ALA A 28 17.80 2.66 -4.33
N ASN A 29 16.90 1.97 -5.02
CA ASN A 29 15.62 1.50 -4.47
C ASN A 29 15.76 0.20 -3.62
N ARG A 30 16.96 -0.36 -3.56
CA ARG A 30 17.36 -1.53 -2.77
C ARG A 30 18.45 -1.10 -1.80
N VAL A 31 18.22 -1.26 -0.49
CA VAL A 31 19.19 -0.87 0.55
C VAL A 31 19.49 -1.99 1.54
N VAL A 32 20.78 -2.25 1.79
CA VAL A 32 21.24 -2.97 2.99
C VAL A 32 21.59 -1.96 4.08
N SER A 33 20.98 -2.06 5.25
CA SER A 33 21.34 -1.25 6.43
C SER A 33 22.26 -2.05 7.35
N VAL A 34 23.43 -1.51 7.69
CA VAL A 34 24.41 -2.13 8.60
C VAL A 34 24.79 -1.19 9.74
N GLY A 35 25.16 -1.74 10.90
CA GLY A 35 25.53 -0.93 12.06
C GLY A 35 26.87 -0.21 11.90
N SER A 36 27.94 -0.95 11.60
CA SER A 36 29.31 -0.44 11.55
C SER A 36 29.76 -0.09 10.13
N LEU A 37 30.66 0.90 10.01
CA LEU A 37 31.33 1.25 8.75
C LEU A 37 32.13 0.07 8.19
N GLY A 38 32.90 -0.64 9.03
CA GLY A 38 33.68 -1.81 8.60
C GLY A 38 32.85 -2.94 7.97
N ARG A 39 31.58 -3.11 8.37
CA ARG A 39 30.65 -4.04 7.70
C ARG A 39 30.14 -3.48 6.38
N ALA A 40 29.93 -2.16 6.29
CA ALA A 40 29.53 -1.51 5.05
C ALA A 40 30.65 -1.60 4.00
N GLU A 41 31.89 -1.34 4.39
CA GLU A 41 33.10 -1.49 3.56
C GLU A 41 33.28 -2.95 3.11
N LEU A 42 33.16 -3.92 4.03
CA LEU A 42 33.23 -5.35 3.70
C LEU A 42 32.18 -5.76 2.66
N LEU A 43 30.93 -5.26 2.78
CA LEU A 43 29.88 -5.54 1.80
C LEU A 43 30.07 -4.77 0.48
N ALA A 44 30.67 -3.58 0.50
CA ALA A 44 30.97 -2.82 -0.71
C ALA A 44 31.99 -3.56 -1.61
N GLN A 45 32.96 -4.25 -1.00
CA GLN A 45 33.90 -5.14 -1.70
C GLN A 45 33.24 -6.42 -2.28
N LEU A 46 31.96 -6.69 -2.00
CA LEU A 46 31.22 -7.81 -2.58
C LEU A 46 30.39 -7.44 -3.82
N LEU A 47 30.25 -6.14 -4.11
CA LEU A 47 29.54 -5.59 -5.27
C LEU A 47 30.24 -5.97 -6.59
N ASP A 48 29.51 -5.85 -7.70
CA ASP A 48 29.99 -6.20 -9.04
C ASP A 48 31.32 -5.49 -9.37
N ASP A 49 32.35 -6.26 -9.70
CA ASP A 49 33.73 -5.82 -9.96
C ASP A 49 34.34 -4.89 -8.88
N ALA A 50 33.81 -4.96 -7.65
CA ALA A 50 34.08 -4.04 -6.53
C ALA A 50 33.89 -2.55 -6.90
N GLN A 51 33.01 -2.24 -7.87
CA GLN A 51 32.72 -0.88 -8.31
C GLN A 51 31.55 -0.27 -7.52
N PHE A 52 31.81 0.87 -6.88
CA PHE A 52 30.79 1.63 -6.15
C PHE A 52 31.17 3.11 -6.00
N GLU A 53 30.15 3.95 -5.89
CA GLU A 53 30.26 5.34 -5.45
C GLU A 53 30.14 5.42 -3.92
N THR A 54 30.94 6.27 -3.28
CA THR A 54 30.91 6.49 -1.83
C THR A 54 30.38 7.88 -1.50
N TYR A 55 29.43 7.94 -0.57
CA TYR A 55 28.80 9.17 -0.11
C TYR A 55 28.88 9.27 1.41
N GLU A 56 29.66 10.23 1.90
CA GLU A 56 29.89 10.46 3.33
C GLU A 56 29.09 11.64 3.88
N SER A 57 28.70 11.53 5.15
CA SER A 57 28.00 12.58 5.89
C SER A 57 28.83 13.08 7.06
N SER A 58 28.80 14.39 7.31
CA SER A 58 29.31 15.03 8.53
C SER A 58 28.63 14.56 9.83
N ARG A 59 27.63 13.69 9.72
CA ARG A 59 26.95 12.99 10.83
C ARG A 59 27.41 11.55 11.05
N GLY A 60 28.44 11.08 10.34
CA GLY A 60 29.01 9.74 10.51
C GLY A 60 28.23 8.61 9.83
N PHE A 61 27.36 8.94 8.88
CA PHE A 61 26.75 7.97 7.97
C PHE A 61 27.59 7.88 6.69
N THR A 62 27.79 6.66 6.19
CA THR A 62 28.41 6.40 4.89
C THR A 62 27.49 5.53 4.05
N THR A 63 27.28 5.91 2.79
CA THR A 63 26.54 5.12 1.81
C THR A 63 27.48 4.70 0.69
N PHE A 64 27.49 3.41 0.36
CA PHE A 64 28.12 2.87 -0.84
C PHE A 64 27.01 2.49 -1.83
N THR A 65 27.11 2.91 -3.10
CA THR A 65 26.10 2.62 -4.13
C THR A 65 26.77 1.98 -5.34
N GLY A 66 26.28 0.83 -5.77
CA GLY A 66 26.82 0.06 -6.89
C GLY A 66 25.80 -0.97 -7.40
N ALA A 67 26.29 -2.11 -7.90
CA ALA A 67 25.43 -3.18 -8.40
C ALA A 67 25.77 -4.54 -7.77
N MET A 68 24.79 -5.45 -7.82
CA MET A 68 24.95 -6.88 -7.53
C MET A 68 24.19 -7.68 -8.59
N ASN A 69 24.89 -8.49 -9.37
CA ASN A 69 24.37 -9.16 -10.56
C ASN A 69 23.71 -8.19 -11.56
N GLY A 70 24.27 -6.99 -11.73
CA GLY A 70 23.76 -5.92 -12.58
C GLY A 70 22.57 -5.14 -12.01
N VAL A 71 22.07 -5.51 -10.83
CA VAL A 71 20.94 -4.82 -10.17
C VAL A 71 21.47 -3.72 -9.24
N PRO A 72 21.10 -2.43 -9.43
CA PRO A 72 21.54 -1.36 -8.54
C PRO A 72 21.05 -1.53 -7.10
N LEU A 73 21.95 -1.40 -6.14
CA LEU A 73 21.66 -1.38 -4.71
C LEU A 73 22.64 -0.46 -3.95
N SER A 74 22.28 -0.11 -2.71
CA SER A 74 23.15 0.66 -1.81
C SER A 74 23.33 -0.03 -0.46
N ILE A 75 24.47 0.20 0.18
CA ILE A 75 24.80 -0.25 1.53
C ILE A 75 25.00 0.98 2.40
N VAL A 76 24.27 1.09 3.51
CA VAL A 76 24.30 2.26 4.40
C VAL A 76 24.78 1.87 5.79
N ALA A 77 25.88 2.48 6.24
CA ALA A 77 26.32 2.45 7.63
C ALA A 77 25.44 3.40 8.47
N THR A 78 24.64 2.85 9.39
CA THR A 78 23.62 3.58 10.16
C THR A 78 23.96 3.82 11.63
N GLY A 79 25.07 3.28 12.14
CA GLY A 79 25.45 3.37 13.54
C GLY A 79 24.57 2.56 14.49
N MET A 80 24.63 2.90 15.78
CA MET A 80 23.89 2.27 16.90
C MET A 80 22.80 3.18 17.48
N VAL A 81 22.33 4.17 16.71
CA VAL A 81 21.35 5.15 17.16
C VAL A 81 20.02 4.85 16.48
N ARG A 82 18.98 4.55 17.29
CA ARG A 82 17.58 4.31 16.88
C ARG A 82 17.20 5.18 15.67
N LEU A 83 17.07 4.54 14.51
CA LEU A 83 17.20 5.19 13.20
C LEU A 83 16.16 6.31 12.97
N GLN A 84 16.61 7.57 13.04
CA GLN A 84 15.98 8.64 12.24
C GLN A 84 16.10 8.36 10.72
N ALA A 85 16.96 7.42 10.33
CA ALA A 85 17.34 7.19 8.94
C ALA A 85 16.23 6.63 8.03
N CYS A 86 15.16 6.00 8.53
CA CYS A 86 14.09 5.55 7.63
C CYS A 86 13.20 6.71 7.10
N ARG A 87 13.39 7.95 7.59
CA ARG A 87 12.91 9.17 6.89
C ARG A 87 13.77 9.58 5.70
N LEU A 88 15.01 9.09 5.59
CA LEU A 88 15.98 9.50 4.56
C LEU A 88 15.70 8.82 3.20
N PHE A 89 14.95 7.72 3.19
CA PHE A 89 14.50 7.02 1.97
C PHE A 89 13.33 7.70 1.23
N ALA A 90 12.91 8.90 1.64
CA ALA A 90 11.90 9.71 0.97
C ALA A 90 12.33 10.29 -0.40
N CYS A 91 13.39 9.74 -1.01
CA CYS A 91 13.89 10.13 -2.33
C CYS A 91 13.74 9.03 -3.41
N THR A 92 13.44 7.78 -3.03
CA THR A 92 13.30 6.64 -3.96
C THR A 92 12.16 5.70 -3.56
N HIS A 93 11.17 5.52 -4.44
CA HIS A 93 10.03 4.61 -4.27
C HIS A 93 9.70 3.92 -5.61
N PRO A 94 9.21 2.67 -5.64
CA PRO A 94 9.09 1.72 -4.52
C PRO A 94 10.46 1.36 -3.92
N PHE A 95 10.49 0.83 -2.70
CA PHE A 95 11.72 0.67 -1.92
C PHE A 95 11.75 -0.63 -1.11
N VAL A 96 12.89 -1.31 -1.06
CA VAL A 96 13.12 -2.53 -0.27
C VAL A 96 14.38 -2.38 0.57
N CYS A 97 14.25 -2.62 1.88
CA CYS A 97 15.33 -2.53 2.85
C CYS A 97 15.57 -3.86 3.58
N LEU A 98 16.82 -4.27 3.73
CA LEU A 98 17.20 -5.43 4.53
C LEU A 98 18.28 -4.98 5.54
N ARG A 99 17.96 -5.00 6.83
CA ARG A 99 18.97 -4.72 7.86
C ARG A 99 19.84 -5.95 8.09
N PHE A 100 21.16 -5.82 7.88
CA PHE A 100 22.17 -6.80 8.25
C PHE A 100 22.88 -6.40 9.55
N GLY A 101 22.23 -6.74 10.66
CA GLY A 101 22.63 -6.33 12.01
C GLY A 101 23.40 -7.38 12.79
N THR A 102 23.62 -7.10 14.07
CA THR A 102 24.20 -8.02 15.05
C THR A 102 23.38 -7.94 16.35
N CYS A 103 23.23 -9.05 17.06
CA CYS A 103 22.32 -9.16 18.20
C CYS A 103 22.85 -10.08 19.31
N GLY A 104 22.24 -9.97 20.49
CA GLY A 104 22.32 -10.99 21.53
C GLY A 104 21.18 -12.00 21.38
N GLY A 105 21.47 -13.29 21.30
CA GLY A 105 20.49 -14.36 21.43
C GLY A 105 19.96 -14.43 22.88
N VAL A 106 18.70 -14.81 23.08
CA VAL A 106 18.08 -14.88 24.42
C VAL A 106 17.53 -16.26 24.80
N ARG A 107 17.74 -17.29 23.97
CA ARG A 107 17.39 -18.68 24.24
C ARG A 107 18.63 -19.58 24.18
N GLU A 108 18.68 -20.67 24.94
CA GLU A 108 19.86 -21.56 25.00
C GLU A 108 20.14 -22.33 23.68
N ASP A 109 19.10 -22.53 22.87
CA ASP A 109 19.19 -23.12 21.53
C ASP A 109 19.69 -22.14 20.46
N VAL A 110 19.54 -20.83 20.67
CA VAL A 110 20.00 -19.77 19.75
C VAL A 110 21.50 -19.51 19.93
N ALA A 111 22.30 -20.31 19.23
CA ALA A 111 23.75 -20.23 19.26
C ALA A 111 24.33 -18.98 18.56
N PRO A 112 25.48 -18.45 19.03
CA PRO A 112 26.27 -17.45 18.29
C PRO A 112 26.69 -17.93 16.92
N GLY A 113 27.08 -17.03 16.02
CA GLY A 113 27.41 -17.36 14.63
C GLY A 113 26.19 -17.69 13.75
N SER A 114 25.08 -18.14 14.35
CA SER A 114 23.78 -18.16 13.68
C SER A 114 23.41 -16.73 13.27
N ILE A 115 23.04 -16.54 12.00
CA ILE A 115 22.12 -15.45 11.63
C ILE A 115 20.75 -15.75 12.26
N VAL A 116 19.89 -14.76 12.46
CA VAL A 116 18.45 -14.95 12.72
C VAL A 116 17.68 -13.96 11.86
N VAL A 117 16.63 -14.43 11.18
CA VAL A 117 15.77 -13.61 10.33
C VAL A 117 14.51 -13.21 11.10
N SER A 118 14.19 -11.91 11.15
CA SER A 118 13.07 -11.36 11.91
C SER A 118 11.70 -11.59 11.25
N GLY A 119 11.48 -12.75 10.62
CA GLY A 119 10.25 -13.08 9.90
C GLY A 119 8.99 -13.20 10.77
N LYS A 120 9.15 -13.42 12.07
CA LYS A 120 8.06 -13.33 13.07
C LYS A 120 7.75 -11.87 13.49
N GLY A 121 8.49 -10.89 12.98
CA GLY A 121 8.45 -9.50 13.41
C GLY A 121 9.46 -9.18 14.52
N SER A 122 9.23 -8.07 15.21
CA SER A 122 10.05 -7.57 16.31
C SER A 122 9.17 -6.88 17.36
N LEU A 123 9.57 -6.90 18.63
CA LEU A 123 8.96 -6.12 19.71
C LEU A 123 9.93 -5.03 20.20
N MET A 124 9.39 -3.92 20.69
CA MET A 124 10.17 -2.85 21.30
C MET A 124 10.14 -2.99 22.81
N VAL A 125 11.32 -2.89 23.44
CA VAL A 125 11.45 -2.71 24.89
C VAL A 125 11.95 -1.29 25.12
N THR A 126 11.16 -0.45 25.79
CA THR A 126 11.57 0.91 26.17
C THR A 126 11.70 1.01 27.67
N ARG A 127 12.90 1.38 28.15
CA ARG A 127 13.07 1.88 29.52
C ARG A 127 12.15 3.07 29.72
N ASN A 128 11.32 2.99 30.75
CA ASN A 128 10.48 4.09 31.22
C ASN A 128 11.36 5.02 32.08
N PRO A 129 11.59 6.30 31.72
CA PRO A 129 12.39 7.20 32.56
C PRO A 129 11.70 7.53 33.88
N ASP A 130 10.38 7.65 33.82
CA ASP A 130 9.51 8.16 34.88
C ASP A 130 9.56 7.24 36.12
N ALA A 131 9.56 5.92 35.89
CA ALA A 131 9.77 4.85 36.88
C ALA A 131 11.11 4.86 37.66
N PHE A 132 12.00 5.81 37.38
CA PHE A 132 13.27 5.98 38.10
C PHE A 132 13.36 7.32 38.85
N PHE A 133 12.29 8.12 38.88
CA PHE A 133 12.19 9.27 39.76
C PHE A 133 12.06 8.83 41.23
N PRO A 134 12.61 9.56 42.21
CA PRO A 134 12.59 9.15 43.63
C PRO A 134 11.20 9.03 44.25
N ASP A 135 10.22 9.71 43.65
CA ASP A 135 8.81 9.80 44.04
C ASP A 135 7.87 8.92 43.19
N SER A 136 8.41 8.13 42.25
CA SER A 136 7.65 7.14 41.49
C SER A 136 7.32 5.90 42.33
N ASP A 137 6.04 5.66 42.60
CA ASP A 137 5.52 4.40 43.13
C ASP A 137 4.68 3.66 42.07
N GLY A 138 4.79 2.33 42.04
CA GLY A 138 4.02 1.45 41.16
C GLY A 138 4.31 1.49 39.65
N GLU A 139 5.19 2.35 39.13
CA GLU A 139 5.51 2.38 37.69
C GLU A 139 6.48 1.28 37.24
N GLU A 140 6.14 0.61 36.14
CA GLU A 140 7.01 -0.39 35.49
C GLU A 140 8.25 0.28 34.82
N PRO A 141 9.48 -0.15 35.15
CA PRO A 141 10.71 0.43 34.60
C PRO A 141 10.96 0.09 33.12
N TYR A 142 10.26 -0.89 32.57
CA TYR A 142 10.35 -1.29 31.16
C TYR A 142 8.96 -1.53 30.57
N ARG A 143 8.61 -0.80 29.51
CA ARG A 143 7.36 -0.97 28.75
C ARG A 143 7.66 -1.78 27.47
N ILE A 144 6.76 -2.71 27.12
CA ILE A 144 6.90 -3.63 25.96
C ILE A 144 5.80 -3.30 24.94
N SER A 145 6.16 -3.21 23.65
CA SER A 145 5.19 -2.96 22.58
C SER A 145 4.52 -4.24 22.07
N ARG A 146 3.43 -4.08 21.31
CA ARG A 146 2.96 -5.13 20.39
C ARG A 146 4.04 -5.47 19.36
N VAL A 147 4.00 -6.70 18.83
CA VAL A 147 4.87 -7.16 17.75
C VAL A 147 4.60 -6.39 16.45
N MET A 148 5.67 -5.90 15.81
CA MET A 148 5.67 -5.25 14.51
C MET A 148 6.06 -6.25 13.42
N PRO A 149 5.22 -6.53 12.40
CA PRO A 149 5.49 -7.57 11.41
C PRO A 149 6.49 -7.13 10.32
N ALA A 150 7.34 -8.06 9.91
CA ALA A 150 8.26 -7.92 8.78
C ALA A 150 7.63 -8.40 7.46
N SER A 151 8.26 -8.11 6.31
CA SER A 151 7.84 -8.64 5.01
C SER A 151 7.99 -10.17 4.97
N PRO A 152 6.91 -10.97 4.81
CA PRO A 152 6.99 -12.43 4.82
C PRO A 152 7.77 -12.99 3.63
N ALA A 153 7.63 -12.39 2.44
CA ALA A 153 8.31 -12.82 1.23
C ALA A 153 9.84 -12.65 1.35
N LEU A 154 10.29 -11.45 1.76
CA LEU A 154 11.71 -11.15 1.96
C LEU A 154 12.30 -11.98 3.11
N SER A 155 11.52 -12.21 4.18
CA SER A 155 11.96 -13.03 5.32
C SER A 155 12.08 -14.51 4.96
N LYS A 156 11.19 -15.05 4.10
CA LYS A 156 11.32 -16.43 3.61
C LYS A 156 12.64 -16.62 2.86
N ALA A 157 12.95 -15.73 1.91
CA ALA A 157 14.12 -15.84 1.04
C ALA A 157 15.46 -15.94 1.79
N VAL A 158 15.59 -15.29 2.96
CA VAL A 158 16.81 -15.32 3.78
C VAL A 158 16.87 -16.53 4.73
N SER A 159 15.73 -17.15 5.07
CA SER A 159 15.62 -18.08 6.22
C SER A 159 16.18 -19.49 5.98
N GLU A 160 16.44 -19.90 4.74
CA GLU A 160 16.57 -21.32 4.36
C GLU A 160 17.99 -21.95 4.58
N ARG A 161 18.88 -21.43 5.48
CA ARG A 161 20.37 -21.67 5.38
C ARG A 161 21.31 -21.68 6.67
N GLN A 162 20.97 -22.07 7.93
CA GLN A 162 21.62 -21.51 9.19
C GLN A 162 22.04 -22.43 10.40
N LEU A 163 23.25 -22.27 11.07
CA LEU A 163 23.79 -22.98 12.31
C LEU A 163 25.08 -22.36 13.08
N LEU A 164 25.15 -22.24 14.46
CA LEU A 164 26.27 -22.36 15.52
C LEU A 164 27.64 -21.49 15.60
N ARG A 165 28.51 -21.26 16.67
CA ARG A 165 28.65 -21.19 18.21
C ARG A 165 30.01 -20.48 18.72
N SER A 166 30.53 -20.18 19.99
CA SER A 166 30.09 -19.95 21.44
C SER A 166 31.10 -19.68 22.70
N ARG A 167 31.18 -18.51 23.47
CA ARG A 167 31.60 -18.24 24.96
C ARG A 167 31.59 -16.74 25.54
N LEU A 168 31.33 -16.34 26.86
CA LEU A 168 31.15 -14.88 27.35
C LEU A 168 31.35 -14.53 28.90
N ASP A 169 31.16 -13.24 29.34
CA ASP A 169 31.24 -12.61 30.73
C ASP A 169 30.30 -11.34 31.00
N SER A 170 30.43 -10.55 32.10
CA SER A 170 29.45 -9.54 32.64
C SER A 170 30.03 -8.27 33.35
N ALA A 171 29.26 -7.15 33.55
CA ALA A 171 29.84 -5.86 34.06
C ALA A 171 29.01 -4.70 34.73
N PHE A 172 27.66 -4.61 34.73
CA PHE A 172 26.94 -3.36 35.13
C PHE A 172 25.68 -3.55 36.04
N ASP A 173 25.24 -2.47 36.71
CA ASP A 173 23.97 -2.32 37.45
C ASP A 173 22.97 -1.45 36.65
N ASP A 174 21.77 -1.96 36.43
CA ASP A 174 20.73 -1.40 35.55
C ASP A 174 19.29 -1.54 36.10
N ARG A 175 19.09 -2.26 37.23
CA ARG A 175 17.79 -2.83 37.64
C ARG A 175 17.14 -3.72 36.56
N ASN A 176 17.95 -4.47 35.82
CA ASN A 176 17.52 -5.29 34.67
C ASN A 176 17.69 -6.81 34.88
N GLU A 177 17.95 -7.24 36.11
CA GLU A 177 18.33 -8.61 36.49
C GLU A 177 17.25 -9.61 36.08
N GLN A 178 15.98 -9.20 36.20
CA GLN A 178 14.82 -9.99 35.80
C GLN A 178 14.31 -9.67 34.38
N LEU A 179 14.85 -8.65 33.69
CA LEU A 179 14.30 -8.18 32.42
C LEU A 179 14.34 -9.27 31.34
N VAL A 180 15.49 -9.95 31.18
CA VAL A 180 15.64 -11.03 30.18
C VAL A 180 14.74 -12.22 30.52
N ALA A 181 14.64 -12.59 31.80
CA ALA A 181 13.78 -13.68 32.27
C ALA A 181 12.28 -13.37 32.09
N ASN A 182 11.86 -12.13 32.38
CA ASN A 182 10.49 -11.67 32.19
C ASN A 182 10.13 -11.61 30.69
N LEU A 183 11.07 -11.19 29.82
CA LEU A 183 10.89 -11.21 28.37
C LEU A 183 10.73 -12.64 27.84
N THR A 184 11.62 -13.57 28.17
CA THR A 184 11.51 -14.96 27.67
C THR A 184 10.34 -15.74 28.27
N LYS A 185 9.91 -15.40 29.50
CA LYS A 185 8.71 -15.97 30.14
C LYS A 185 7.40 -15.45 29.52
N SER A 186 7.34 -14.17 29.14
CA SER A 186 6.15 -13.55 28.54
C SER A 186 6.05 -13.76 27.03
N HIS A 187 7.19 -13.89 26.35
CA HIS A 187 7.31 -14.09 24.90
C HIS A 187 8.28 -15.26 24.61
N PRO A 188 7.87 -16.53 24.81
CA PRO A 188 8.74 -17.70 24.61
C PRO A 188 9.32 -17.83 23.20
N GLU A 189 8.66 -17.22 22.21
CA GLU A 189 9.11 -17.14 20.82
C GLU A 189 10.15 -16.04 20.53
N LEU A 190 10.58 -15.26 21.52
CA LEU A 190 11.66 -14.28 21.37
C LEU A 190 13.02 -14.98 21.20
N HIS A 191 13.75 -14.67 20.12
CA HIS A 191 15.06 -15.29 19.82
C HIS A 191 16.24 -14.34 20.03
N THR A 192 16.07 -13.04 19.76
CA THR A 192 17.17 -12.07 19.63
C THR A 192 16.82 -10.70 20.21
N LEU A 193 17.83 -10.02 20.74
CA LEU A 193 17.78 -8.67 21.30
C LEU A 193 18.82 -7.77 20.59
N GLU A 194 18.37 -6.65 20.04
CA GLU A 194 19.16 -5.62 19.36
C GLU A 194 18.39 -4.28 19.36
N MET A 195 18.89 -3.24 18.68
CA MET A 195 18.52 -1.85 18.97
C MET A 195 17.79 -1.07 17.85
N GLU A 196 17.62 -1.65 16.66
CA GLU A 196 17.16 -0.90 15.47
C GLU A 196 16.03 -1.56 14.66
N THR A 197 15.92 -2.90 14.67
CA THR A 197 15.03 -3.64 13.76
C THR A 197 13.57 -3.24 13.92
N PHE A 198 13.08 -3.09 15.15
CA PHE A 198 11.70 -2.69 15.42
C PHE A 198 11.29 -1.42 14.66
N HIS A 199 12.16 -0.39 14.67
CA HIS A 199 11.81 0.91 14.10
C HIS A 199 11.89 0.91 12.57
N LEU A 200 12.78 0.10 11.98
CA LEU A 200 12.77 -0.18 10.55
C LEU A 200 11.46 -0.86 10.12
N LEU A 201 11.01 -1.87 10.87
CA LEU A 201 9.73 -2.54 10.58
C LEU A 201 8.54 -1.59 10.76
N ASP A 202 8.51 -0.79 11.82
CA ASP A 202 7.42 0.16 12.05
C ASP A 202 7.34 1.21 10.94
N LEU A 203 8.47 1.85 10.57
CA LEU A 203 8.47 2.83 9.48
C LEU A 203 8.16 2.20 8.11
N ALA A 204 8.47 0.91 7.90
CA ALA A 204 7.95 0.18 6.74
C ALA A 204 6.42 0.03 6.79
N GLN A 205 5.82 -0.30 7.95
CA GLN A 205 4.36 -0.36 8.11
C GLN A 205 3.70 1.04 8.01
N ARG A 206 4.39 2.14 8.38
CA ARG A 206 3.88 3.52 8.20
C ARG A 206 4.13 4.11 6.82
N SER A 207 4.87 3.43 5.95
CA SER A 207 5.21 3.89 4.58
C SER A 207 4.03 4.01 3.62
N ARG A 208 2.82 3.60 4.03
CA ARG A 208 1.64 3.41 3.15
C ARG A 208 1.88 2.40 2.03
N GLY A 209 2.80 1.45 2.24
CA GLY A 209 3.14 0.37 1.32
C GLY A 209 4.27 0.70 0.33
N SER A 210 4.92 1.86 0.41
CA SER A 210 6.06 2.19 -0.47
C SER A 210 7.38 1.55 -0.04
N ILE A 211 7.49 1.07 1.20
CA ILE A 211 8.67 0.42 1.76
C ILE A 211 8.32 -1.01 2.19
N GLN A 212 9.12 -1.98 1.76
CA GLN A 212 9.24 -3.27 2.44
C GLN A 212 10.49 -3.33 3.30
N ALA A 213 10.40 -4.02 4.43
CA ALA A 213 11.57 -4.31 5.26
C ALA A 213 11.57 -5.71 5.89
N THR A 214 12.77 -6.24 6.11
CA THR A 214 13.05 -7.26 7.13
C THR A 214 14.45 -7.03 7.72
N ALA A 215 14.83 -7.85 8.71
CA ALA A 215 16.18 -7.87 9.24
C ALA A 215 16.71 -9.31 9.30
N ALA A 216 18.03 -9.42 9.13
CA ALA A 216 18.83 -10.60 9.38
C ALA A 216 19.97 -10.18 10.30
N VAL A 217 20.08 -10.80 11.47
CA VAL A 217 21.00 -10.35 12.54
C VAL A 217 21.92 -11.48 12.98
N LEU A 218 23.23 -11.26 12.97
CA LEU A 218 24.21 -12.24 13.44
C LEU A 218 24.22 -12.26 14.97
N VAL A 219 24.00 -13.42 15.56
CA VAL A 219 24.09 -13.64 17.00
C VAL A 219 25.57 -13.56 17.39
N VAL A 220 25.96 -12.42 17.95
CA VAL A 220 27.35 -12.21 18.41
C VAL A 220 27.53 -12.66 19.85
N ALA A 221 26.48 -12.62 20.67
CA ALA A 221 26.45 -13.06 22.07
C ALA A 221 25.15 -13.83 22.37
N ASN A 222 25.05 -14.57 23.47
CA ASN A 222 23.86 -15.32 23.87
C ASN A 222 23.64 -15.18 25.38
N ARG A 223 22.62 -14.45 25.80
CA ARG A 223 22.49 -14.02 27.21
C ARG A 223 22.39 -15.18 28.23
N PRO A 224 21.63 -16.27 28.01
CA PRO A 224 21.53 -17.35 29.01
C PRO A 224 22.81 -18.20 29.16
N THR A 225 23.40 -18.64 28.05
CA THR A 225 24.61 -19.48 28.09
C THR A 225 25.91 -18.67 28.14
N GLY A 226 25.78 -17.33 28.17
CA GLY A 226 26.81 -16.35 27.85
C GLY A 226 27.13 -16.24 26.35
N GLN A 227 27.41 -17.39 25.74
CA GLN A 227 28.12 -17.64 24.49
C GLN A 227 28.30 -16.44 23.50
N VAL A 228 29.55 -15.99 23.23
CA VAL A 228 29.99 -15.09 22.12
C VAL A 228 30.58 -15.90 20.95
N VAL A 229 30.64 -15.31 19.76
CA VAL A 229 31.32 -15.86 18.56
C VAL A 229 32.80 -15.41 18.49
N GLU A 230 33.68 -16.27 17.97
CA GLU A 230 35.09 -15.92 17.72
C GLU A 230 35.23 -14.88 16.60
N ALA A 231 36.25 -14.00 16.69
CA ALA A 231 36.38 -12.84 15.81
C ALA A 231 36.57 -13.19 14.32
N ASP A 232 37.43 -14.17 14.01
CA ASP A 232 37.65 -14.62 12.62
C ASP A 232 36.42 -15.34 12.05
N VAL A 233 35.70 -16.09 12.90
CA VAL A 233 34.44 -16.75 12.53
C VAL A 233 33.36 -15.71 12.24
N LEU A 234 33.25 -14.67 13.06
CA LEU A 234 32.35 -13.54 12.82
C LEU A 234 32.67 -12.84 11.50
N LYS A 235 33.95 -12.54 11.22
CA LYS A 235 34.37 -11.90 9.97
C LYS A 235 34.05 -12.75 8.73
N ALA A 236 34.27 -14.06 8.80
CA ALA A 236 33.90 -15.00 7.74
C ALA A 236 32.38 -15.06 7.52
N LEU A 237 31.60 -15.07 8.61
CA LEU A 237 30.14 -15.03 8.57
C LEU A 237 29.62 -13.69 8.05
N GLU A 238 30.23 -12.55 8.38
CA GLU A 238 29.85 -11.25 7.85
C GLU A 238 30.04 -11.18 6.33
N GLY A 239 31.13 -11.73 5.79
CA GLY A 239 31.34 -11.83 4.34
C GLY A 239 30.36 -12.78 3.66
N PHE A 240 30.17 -13.99 4.20
CA PHE A 240 29.26 -14.99 3.64
C PHE A 240 27.79 -14.53 3.65
N TRP A 241 27.30 -14.11 4.82
CA TRP A 241 25.92 -13.65 4.95
C TRP A 241 25.69 -12.29 4.28
N GLY A 242 26.71 -11.42 4.25
CA GLY A 242 26.69 -10.20 3.46
C GLY A 242 26.41 -10.47 1.99
N ARG A 243 27.15 -11.41 1.37
CA ARG A 243 26.92 -11.86 -0.01
C ARG A 243 25.50 -12.39 -0.21
N VAL A 244 25.05 -13.33 0.63
CA VAL A 244 23.69 -13.91 0.54
C VAL A 244 22.60 -12.84 0.67
N ILE A 245 22.81 -11.83 1.51
CA ILE A 245 21.87 -10.71 1.73
C ILE A 245 21.83 -9.77 0.52
N LEU A 246 22.98 -9.43 -0.06
CA LEU A 246 23.07 -8.61 -1.27
C LEU A 246 22.42 -9.31 -2.46
N GLU A 247 22.71 -10.59 -2.67
CA GLU A 247 22.10 -11.44 -3.71
C GLU A 247 20.58 -11.57 -3.52
N THR A 248 20.12 -11.81 -2.29
CA THR A 248 18.69 -11.88 -1.96
C THR A 248 17.98 -10.54 -2.20
N LEU A 249 18.63 -9.42 -1.90
CA LEU A 249 18.07 -8.08 -2.10
C LEU A 249 18.05 -7.67 -3.58
N ALA A 250 19.07 -8.02 -4.35
CA ALA A 250 19.09 -7.86 -5.80
C ALA A 250 17.94 -8.64 -6.46
N ALA A 251 17.78 -9.92 -6.09
CA ALA A 251 16.70 -10.79 -6.57
C ALA A 251 15.31 -10.46 -5.98
N ALA A 252 15.22 -9.63 -4.93
CA ALA A 252 13.94 -9.26 -4.34
C ALA A 252 13.12 -8.39 -5.33
N PRO A 253 11.85 -8.73 -5.61
CA PRO A 253 10.98 -7.87 -6.39
C PRO A 253 10.66 -6.61 -5.60
N LEU A 254 10.70 -5.45 -6.26
CA LEU A 254 10.18 -4.22 -5.67
C LEU A 254 8.65 -4.33 -5.63
N HIS A 255 8.06 -4.29 -4.42
CA HIS A 255 6.61 -4.21 -4.29
C HIS A 255 6.11 -2.89 -4.93
N GLY A 256 5.62 -3.03 -6.17
CA GLY A 256 5.38 -1.92 -7.09
C GLY A 256 5.34 -2.38 -8.56
N GLU A 257 5.98 -3.51 -8.92
CA GLU A 257 5.88 -4.10 -10.27
C GLU A 257 4.50 -4.72 -10.59
N LYS A 258 3.70 -5.02 -9.56
CA LYS A 258 2.26 -4.77 -9.66
C LYS A 258 1.93 -3.53 -8.85
N ARG A 259 1.75 -2.42 -9.57
CA ARG A 259 1.25 -1.14 -9.05
C ARG A 259 0.02 -1.44 -8.21
N ALA A 260 -0.02 -0.99 -6.95
CA ALA A 260 -1.27 -0.99 -6.19
C ALA A 260 -2.18 0.04 -6.86
N LYS A 261 -2.96 -0.43 -7.86
CA LYS A 261 -3.71 0.38 -8.84
C LYS A 261 -4.63 1.34 -8.12
N ARG A 262 -4.15 2.58 -7.99
CA ARG A 262 -4.72 3.55 -7.09
C ARG A 262 -5.87 4.25 -7.79
N TRP A 263 -7.07 3.69 -7.65
CA TRP A 263 -8.30 4.36 -8.00
C TRP A 263 -8.45 5.65 -7.17
N PHE A 264 -8.60 6.77 -7.85
CA PHE A 264 -8.91 8.06 -7.25
C PHE A 264 -10.44 8.17 -7.18
N PRO A 265 -11.01 8.53 -6.02
CA PRO A 265 -12.46 8.62 -5.87
C PRO A 265 -12.96 9.78 -6.76
N LEU A 266 -13.84 9.46 -7.70
CA LEU A 266 -14.55 10.46 -8.48
C LEU A 266 -15.62 11.10 -7.59
N GLU A 267 -15.62 12.43 -7.52
CA GLU A 267 -16.64 13.18 -6.78
C GLU A 267 -18.01 13.02 -7.44
N SER A 268 -19.07 12.87 -6.64
CA SER A 268 -20.46 12.82 -7.10
C SER A 268 -20.99 14.22 -7.43
N ASN A 269 -20.35 14.85 -8.42
CA ASN A 269 -20.58 16.23 -8.84
C ASN A 269 -20.75 16.23 -10.38
N PRO A 270 -21.88 16.74 -10.92
CA PRO A 270 -22.15 16.66 -12.35
C PRO A 270 -21.10 17.33 -13.25
N GLU A 271 -20.50 18.44 -12.82
CA GLU A 271 -19.43 19.13 -13.58
C GLU A 271 -18.17 18.25 -13.67
N VAL A 272 -17.78 17.66 -12.54
CA VAL A 272 -16.60 16.77 -12.40
C VAL A 272 -16.80 15.51 -13.24
N MET A 273 -18.00 14.92 -13.20
CA MET A 273 -18.34 13.72 -13.95
C MET A 273 -18.40 14.00 -15.47
N THR A 274 -18.94 15.15 -15.87
CA THR A 274 -18.99 15.61 -17.27
C THR A 274 -17.59 15.82 -17.83
N ALA A 275 -16.75 16.61 -17.14
CA ALA A 275 -15.35 16.85 -17.53
C ALA A 275 -14.45 15.60 -17.45
N TYR A 276 -14.86 14.57 -16.70
CA TYR A 276 -14.19 13.27 -16.69
C TYR A 276 -14.57 12.40 -17.92
N VAL A 277 -15.84 12.35 -18.32
CA VAL A 277 -16.25 11.57 -19.51
C VAL A 277 -15.83 12.20 -20.83
N GLU A 278 -15.75 13.54 -20.90
CA GLU A 278 -15.22 14.24 -22.08
C GLU A 278 -13.80 13.77 -22.42
N LYS A 279 -12.92 13.68 -21.41
CA LYS A 279 -11.54 13.19 -21.55
C LYS A 279 -11.48 11.74 -22.00
N MET A 280 -12.50 10.94 -21.68
CA MET A 280 -12.62 9.56 -22.15
C MET A 280 -13.26 9.43 -23.55
N GLY A 281 -13.72 10.53 -24.14
CA GLY A 281 -14.26 10.59 -25.50
C GLY A 281 -15.79 10.56 -25.62
N PHE A 282 -16.51 10.85 -24.54
CA PHE A 282 -17.96 11.05 -24.53
C PHE A 282 -18.32 12.46 -25.07
N PRO A 283 -19.49 12.68 -25.68
CA PRO A 283 -19.82 13.92 -26.40
C PRO A 283 -20.51 14.91 -25.47
N THR A 284 -19.73 15.65 -24.68
CA THR A 284 -20.25 16.65 -23.74
C THR A 284 -20.82 17.90 -24.40
N ASP A 285 -20.71 17.99 -25.73
CA ASP A 285 -21.44 18.90 -26.61
C ASP A 285 -22.93 18.51 -26.81
N GLN A 286 -23.28 17.26 -26.50
CA GLN A 286 -24.64 16.71 -26.67
C GLN A 286 -25.23 16.17 -25.36
N PHE A 287 -24.40 15.64 -24.44
CA PHE A 287 -24.87 15.00 -23.22
C PHE A 287 -24.05 15.41 -21.99
N SER A 288 -24.73 15.94 -20.98
CA SER A 288 -24.14 16.31 -19.70
C SER A 288 -24.68 15.43 -18.57
N PHE A 289 -23.96 15.39 -17.45
CA PHE A 289 -24.55 14.95 -16.19
C PHE A 289 -25.27 16.11 -15.51
N CYS A 290 -26.36 15.81 -14.79
CA CYS A 290 -27.13 16.77 -14.01
C CYS A 290 -27.70 16.12 -12.74
N ASP A 291 -27.79 16.88 -11.64
CA ASP A 291 -28.37 16.40 -10.38
C ASP A 291 -29.88 16.17 -10.50
N VAL A 292 -30.36 15.05 -9.96
CA VAL A 292 -31.79 14.73 -9.79
C VAL A 292 -32.14 15.01 -8.33
N MET A 293 -32.71 16.19 -8.08
CA MET A 293 -32.93 16.71 -6.73
C MET A 293 -34.02 15.98 -5.93
N SER A 294 -35.00 15.38 -6.60
CA SER A 294 -36.10 14.60 -6.01
C SER A 294 -36.75 13.72 -7.08
N THR A 295 -37.52 12.71 -6.65
CA THR A 295 -38.38 11.90 -7.53
C THR A 295 -39.79 12.48 -7.68
N GLU A 296 -40.07 13.65 -7.11
CA GLU A 296 -41.32 14.38 -7.30
C GLU A 296 -41.39 15.03 -8.69
N GLU A 297 -42.58 15.10 -9.28
CA GLU A 297 -42.83 15.51 -10.67
C GLU A 297 -42.17 16.85 -11.03
N TRP A 298 -42.33 17.88 -10.16
CA TRP A 298 -41.75 19.21 -10.34
C TRP A 298 -40.20 19.23 -10.39
N ALA A 299 -39.53 18.25 -9.76
CA ALA A 299 -38.08 18.14 -9.75
C ALA A 299 -37.57 17.31 -10.92
N LEU A 300 -38.38 16.38 -11.43
CA LEU A 300 -38.11 15.65 -12.67
C LEU A 300 -38.29 16.56 -13.90
N ASP A 301 -39.23 17.51 -13.87
CA ASP A 301 -39.40 18.56 -14.88
C ASP A 301 -38.18 19.50 -15.00
N MET A 302 -37.32 19.56 -13.98
CA MET A 302 -36.05 20.31 -14.00
C MET A 302 -34.90 19.54 -14.65
N VAL A 303 -35.05 18.23 -14.91
CA VAL A 303 -34.03 17.41 -15.54
C VAL A 303 -34.15 17.55 -17.07
N PRO A 304 -33.07 17.91 -17.79
CA PRO A 304 -33.09 18.00 -19.25
C PRO A 304 -33.56 16.69 -19.91
N SER A 305 -34.18 16.79 -21.09
CA SER A 305 -34.74 15.63 -21.78
C SER A 305 -34.35 15.55 -23.27
N PRO A 306 -34.13 14.35 -23.83
CA PRO A 306 -34.28 13.03 -23.21
C PRO A 306 -33.17 12.68 -22.20
N VAL A 307 -33.58 12.10 -21.06
CA VAL A 307 -32.69 11.40 -20.13
C VAL A 307 -32.35 10.04 -20.71
N VAL A 308 -31.06 9.70 -20.77
CA VAL A 308 -30.54 8.49 -21.43
C VAL A 308 -29.92 7.47 -20.47
N ALA A 309 -29.48 7.90 -19.28
CA ALA A 309 -29.12 7.02 -18.17
C ALA A 309 -29.33 7.72 -16.82
N VAL A 310 -29.43 6.95 -15.73
CA VAL A 310 -29.49 7.46 -14.35
C VAL A 310 -28.49 6.69 -13.48
N LEU A 311 -27.68 7.43 -12.72
CA LEU A 311 -26.73 6.91 -11.73
C LEU A 311 -27.30 7.18 -10.32
N MET A 312 -27.68 6.11 -9.63
CA MET A 312 -28.25 6.16 -8.28
C MET A 312 -27.23 5.62 -7.26
N LEU A 313 -26.88 6.42 -6.26
CA LEU A 313 -26.07 5.97 -5.13
C LEU A 313 -26.97 5.27 -4.09
N PHE A 314 -26.99 3.94 -4.12
CA PHE A 314 -27.79 3.12 -3.21
C PHE A 314 -27.03 2.81 -1.90
N PRO A 315 -27.64 3.01 -0.70
CA PRO A 315 -26.98 2.75 0.57
C PRO A 315 -26.90 1.24 0.88
N ILE A 316 -25.70 0.76 1.22
CA ILE A 316 -25.44 -0.67 1.50
C ILE A 316 -24.65 -0.89 2.81
N LYS A 317 -24.54 0.16 3.66
CA LYS A 317 -23.86 0.09 4.97
C LYS A 317 -24.61 0.89 6.04
N PRO A 318 -24.59 0.44 7.30
CA PRO A 318 -25.34 1.08 8.37
C PRO A 318 -24.72 2.42 8.78
N HIS A 319 -25.37 3.51 8.36
CA HIS A 319 -25.54 4.65 9.26
C HIS A 319 -26.62 4.31 10.30
N VAL A 320 -26.52 4.91 11.48
CA VAL A 320 -27.29 4.54 12.68
C VAL A 320 -28.81 4.69 12.49
N VAL A 321 -29.24 5.48 11.50
CA VAL A 321 -30.65 5.79 11.21
C VAL A 321 -31.33 4.71 10.36
N ASP A 322 -30.57 3.97 9.52
CA ASP A 322 -31.13 3.24 8.36
C ASP A 322 -31.15 1.71 8.50
N MET A 323 -30.90 1.15 9.69
CA MET A 323 -30.87 -0.33 9.88
C MET A 323 -32.15 -1.04 9.43
N LEU A 324 -33.32 -0.38 9.54
CA LEU A 324 -34.60 -0.92 9.05
C LEU A 324 -34.63 -1.06 7.52
N LEU A 325 -34.04 -0.11 6.79
CA LEU A 325 -33.96 -0.15 5.33
C LEU A 325 -33.00 -1.24 4.86
N LEU A 326 -31.85 -1.40 5.54
CA LEU A 326 -30.84 -2.40 5.19
C LEU A 326 -31.35 -3.84 5.37
N VAL A 327 -32.05 -4.13 6.48
CA VAL A 327 -32.67 -5.45 6.68
C VAL A 327 -33.72 -5.75 5.61
N GLN A 328 -34.47 -4.73 5.14
CA GLN A 328 -35.44 -4.90 4.06
C GLN A 328 -34.77 -5.11 2.70
N THR A 329 -33.69 -4.38 2.38
CA THR A 329 -33.01 -4.48 1.08
C THR A 329 -32.16 -5.75 0.94
N GLU A 330 -31.49 -6.20 2.01
CA GLU A 330 -30.82 -7.50 2.03
C GLU A 330 -31.83 -8.66 1.89
N ALA A 331 -32.97 -8.58 2.59
CA ALA A 331 -34.05 -9.57 2.46
C ALA A 331 -34.64 -9.61 1.04
N PHE A 332 -34.88 -8.44 0.43
CA PHE A 332 -35.37 -8.33 -0.95
C PHE A 332 -34.35 -8.87 -1.96
N ALA A 333 -33.07 -8.51 -1.84
CA ALA A 333 -32.01 -9.01 -2.72
C ALA A 333 -31.85 -10.53 -2.61
N LYS A 334 -32.01 -11.11 -1.41
CA LYS A 334 -32.04 -12.55 -1.21
C LYS A 334 -33.29 -13.19 -1.83
N GLN A 335 -34.48 -12.65 -1.60
CA GLN A 335 -35.74 -13.17 -2.13
C GLN A 335 -35.77 -13.17 -3.66
N GLU A 336 -35.29 -12.09 -4.30
CA GLU A 336 -35.23 -12.00 -5.76
C GLU A 336 -34.14 -12.91 -6.35
N ALA A 337 -33.02 -13.13 -5.65
CA ALA A 337 -32.02 -14.13 -6.04
C ALA A 337 -32.56 -15.58 -5.93
N GLU A 338 -33.31 -15.91 -4.88
CA GLU A 338 -33.99 -17.21 -4.72
C GLU A 338 -35.06 -17.42 -5.81
N LYS A 339 -35.78 -16.36 -6.18
CA LYS A 339 -36.74 -16.35 -7.30
C LYS A 339 -36.04 -16.55 -8.65
N ILE A 340 -34.98 -15.80 -8.95
CA ILE A 340 -34.18 -15.95 -10.18
C ILE A 340 -33.60 -17.37 -10.29
N ALA A 341 -33.14 -17.97 -9.19
CA ALA A 341 -32.63 -19.34 -9.17
C ALA A 341 -33.71 -20.41 -9.44
N LYS A 342 -34.99 -20.09 -9.24
CA LYS A 342 -36.14 -20.99 -9.38
C LYS A 342 -36.91 -20.80 -10.69
N GLU A 343 -37.05 -19.55 -11.14
CA GLU A 343 -37.91 -19.13 -12.26
C GLU A 343 -37.11 -18.63 -13.48
N GLY A 344 -35.79 -18.45 -13.32
CA GLY A 344 -34.90 -17.87 -14.31
C GLY A 344 -34.97 -16.34 -14.36
N GLN A 345 -34.24 -15.75 -15.30
CA GLN A 345 -34.25 -14.31 -15.58
C GLN A 345 -34.06 -14.05 -17.07
N THR A 346 -34.94 -13.25 -17.66
CA THR A 346 -34.78 -12.77 -19.04
C THR A 346 -33.96 -11.48 -19.04
N VAL A 347 -32.66 -11.58 -19.27
CA VAL A 347 -31.77 -10.42 -19.44
C VAL A 347 -31.72 -10.03 -20.92
N SER A 348 -31.78 -8.73 -21.23
CA SER A 348 -31.66 -8.25 -22.61
C SER A 348 -30.22 -8.42 -23.13
N PRO A 349 -30.00 -8.88 -24.37
CA PRO A 349 -28.65 -9.00 -24.95
C PRO A 349 -27.95 -7.64 -25.11
N ASN A 350 -28.71 -6.54 -25.05
CA ASN A 350 -28.17 -5.18 -25.11
C ASN A 350 -27.72 -4.65 -23.74
N VAL A 351 -27.83 -5.41 -22.65
CA VAL A 351 -27.23 -5.03 -21.36
C VAL A 351 -25.71 -5.01 -21.47
N TYR A 352 -25.04 -4.04 -20.83
CA TYR A 352 -23.61 -4.07 -20.53
C TYR A 352 -23.44 -4.17 -19.02
N TYR A 353 -22.56 -5.07 -18.59
CA TYR A 353 -22.27 -5.29 -17.18
C TYR A 353 -20.85 -5.82 -16.96
N MET A 354 -20.17 -5.33 -15.92
CA MET A 354 -18.85 -5.76 -15.48
C MET A 354 -18.79 -5.82 -13.95
N ARG A 355 -18.03 -6.77 -13.39
CA ARG A 355 -17.83 -6.88 -11.94
C ARG A 355 -16.98 -5.72 -11.41
N GLN A 356 -17.10 -5.42 -10.13
CA GLN A 356 -16.14 -4.55 -9.43
C GLN A 356 -15.21 -5.40 -8.57
N THR A 357 -13.90 -5.26 -8.78
CA THR A 357 -12.83 -5.87 -7.97
C THR A 357 -11.99 -4.76 -7.35
N VAL A 358 -11.48 -5.00 -6.14
CA VAL A 358 -10.75 -4.00 -5.35
C VAL A 358 -9.50 -4.65 -4.77
N GLY A 359 -8.48 -4.77 -5.62
CA GLY A 359 -7.35 -5.67 -5.37
C GLY A 359 -7.80 -7.12 -5.48
N THR A 360 -7.06 -8.05 -4.87
CA THR A 360 -7.33 -9.50 -4.96
C THR A 360 -8.54 -9.96 -4.12
N ARG A 361 -9.58 -9.14 -4.00
CA ARG A 361 -10.88 -9.46 -3.41
C ARG A 361 -11.98 -9.09 -4.40
N GLU A 362 -12.77 -10.11 -4.71
CA GLU A 362 -13.98 -9.98 -5.52
C GLU A 362 -15.12 -9.44 -4.64
N ILE A 363 -15.74 -8.33 -5.06
CA ILE A 363 -16.85 -7.70 -4.36
C ILE A 363 -18.16 -8.11 -5.05
N THR A 364 -18.63 -9.32 -4.77
CA THR A 364 -19.92 -9.83 -5.28
C THR A 364 -21.08 -9.38 -4.40
N GLY A 365 -21.82 -8.38 -4.86
CA GLY A 365 -23.26 -8.29 -4.56
C GLY A 365 -24.07 -9.26 -5.44
N ASN A 366 -25.30 -9.56 -5.06
CA ASN A 366 -26.25 -10.27 -5.93
C ASN A 366 -26.97 -9.24 -6.81
N TYR A 367 -26.75 -9.26 -8.12
CA TYR A 367 -27.27 -8.23 -9.05
C TYR A 367 -28.67 -8.59 -9.56
N CYS A 368 -29.66 -7.74 -9.23
CA CYS A 368 -30.96 -7.78 -9.86
C CYS A 368 -31.02 -6.79 -11.03
N ILE A 369 -30.94 -7.29 -12.26
CA ILE A 369 -31.14 -6.51 -13.48
C ILE A 369 -32.59 -6.68 -13.93
N GLN A 370 -33.49 -5.89 -13.35
CA GLN A 370 -34.88 -5.76 -13.80
C GLN A 370 -35.02 -4.55 -14.74
N ASN A 371 -35.27 -4.82 -16.03
CA ASN A 371 -35.73 -3.80 -16.98
C ASN A 371 -37.20 -3.42 -16.69
N HIS A 372 -37.44 -2.70 -15.59
CA HIS A 372 -38.76 -2.10 -15.35
C HIS A 372 -38.92 -0.85 -16.22
N VAL A 373 -39.78 -0.94 -17.24
CA VAL A 373 -40.13 0.19 -18.11
C VAL A 373 -41.08 1.14 -17.38
N LEU A 374 -40.54 1.92 -16.44
CA LEU A 374 -41.17 3.14 -15.95
C LEU A 374 -41.02 4.23 -17.02
N GLY A 375 -41.97 4.28 -17.96
CA GLY A 375 -42.15 5.39 -18.90
C GLY A 375 -40.91 5.77 -19.73
N ARG A 376 -40.58 4.99 -20.76
CA ARG A 376 -39.47 5.22 -21.72
C ARG A 376 -38.03 5.22 -21.14
N LEU A 377 -37.85 5.19 -19.83
CA LEU A 377 -36.53 5.18 -19.19
C LEU A 377 -35.92 3.78 -19.06
N SER A 378 -34.58 3.71 -19.20
CA SER A 378 -33.77 2.51 -18.97
C SER A 378 -33.05 2.64 -17.61
N VAL A 379 -33.67 2.12 -16.55
CA VAL A 379 -33.07 2.12 -15.22
C VAL A 379 -32.13 0.92 -15.06
N SER A 380 -30.86 1.18 -14.72
CA SER A 380 -29.84 0.15 -14.47
C SER A 380 -29.36 0.23 -13.02
N THR A 381 -29.97 -0.57 -12.13
CA THR A 381 -29.63 -0.58 -10.70
C THR A 381 -28.26 -1.22 -10.45
N LEU A 382 -27.38 -0.53 -9.71
CA LEU A 382 -26.02 -0.97 -9.41
C LEU A 382 -25.78 -1.05 -7.90
N LEU A 383 -25.41 -2.25 -7.44
CA LEU A 383 -24.97 -2.51 -6.08
C LEU A 383 -23.44 -2.42 -6.02
N VAL A 384 -22.92 -1.51 -5.21
CA VAL A 384 -21.50 -1.16 -5.15
C VAL A 384 -21.01 -1.10 -3.70
N ASP A 385 -20.19 -2.08 -3.29
CA ASP A 385 -19.44 -2.02 -2.03
C ASP A 385 -17.99 -1.54 -2.26
N ALA A 386 -17.35 -1.08 -1.19
CA ALA A 386 -16.39 0.02 -1.20
C ALA A 386 -15.00 -0.32 -1.76
N GLY A 387 -14.72 0.26 -2.92
CA GLY A 387 -13.41 0.73 -3.33
C GLY A 387 -13.54 2.05 -4.08
N ASN A 388 -12.47 2.84 -4.16
CA ASN A 388 -12.47 4.19 -4.75
C ASN A 388 -12.73 4.25 -6.28
N ALA A 389 -13.23 3.18 -6.90
CA ALA A 389 -13.53 3.06 -8.32
C ALA A 389 -15.02 3.29 -8.65
N CYS A 390 -15.89 3.36 -7.65
CA CYS A 390 -17.35 3.31 -7.78
C CYS A 390 -17.94 4.27 -8.83
N GLY A 391 -17.51 5.54 -8.84
CA GLY A 391 -17.99 6.53 -9.82
C GLY A 391 -17.62 6.18 -11.26
N THR A 392 -16.36 5.83 -11.53
CA THR A 392 -15.90 5.37 -12.86
C THR A 392 -16.62 4.10 -13.30
N VAL A 393 -16.82 3.14 -12.38
CA VAL A 393 -17.56 1.90 -12.66
C VAL A 393 -19.02 2.18 -13.02
N GLY A 394 -19.70 3.08 -12.29
CA GLY A 394 -21.06 3.51 -12.61
C GLY A 394 -21.16 4.18 -13.99
N ILE A 395 -20.26 5.13 -14.27
CA ILE A 395 -20.17 5.82 -15.57
C ILE A 395 -19.99 4.83 -16.73
N LEU A 396 -19.05 3.89 -16.62
CA LEU A 396 -18.81 2.90 -17.67
C LEU A 396 -20.01 1.98 -17.89
N HIS A 397 -20.79 1.68 -16.84
CA HIS A 397 -22.06 0.98 -16.99
C HIS A 397 -23.13 1.82 -17.70
N ALA A 398 -23.28 3.10 -17.36
CA ALA A 398 -24.23 3.99 -18.04
C ALA A 398 -23.90 4.09 -19.54
N VAL A 399 -22.67 4.44 -19.90
CA VAL A 399 -22.23 4.57 -21.30
C VAL A 399 -22.29 3.23 -22.03
N GLY A 400 -21.87 2.12 -21.38
CA GLY A 400 -21.92 0.78 -21.95
C GLY A 400 -23.33 0.30 -22.27
N ASN A 401 -24.33 0.64 -21.45
CA ASN A 401 -25.73 0.31 -21.74
C ASN A 401 -26.29 1.17 -22.89
N MET A 402 -25.84 2.43 -23.02
CA MET A 402 -26.17 3.30 -24.17
C MET A 402 -25.52 2.87 -25.50
N ARG A 403 -24.55 1.92 -25.51
CA ARG A 403 -23.79 1.52 -26.73
C ARG A 403 -24.64 1.14 -27.95
N HIS A 404 -25.86 0.64 -27.74
CA HIS A 404 -26.78 0.29 -28.83
C HIS A 404 -27.32 1.52 -29.57
N LEU A 405 -27.43 2.69 -28.91
CA LEU A 405 -27.74 3.97 -29.53
C LEU A 405 -26.56 4.49 -30.36
N ILE A 406 -25.33 4.23 -29.91
CA ILE A 406 -24.08 4.58 -30.62
C ILE A 406 -23.99 3.85 -31.96
N HIS A 407 -24.28 2.54 -31.99
CA HIS A 407 -24.21 1.73 -33.22
C HIS A 407 -25.32 2.01 -34.24
N LEU A 408 -26.43 2.63 -33.85
CA LEU A 408 -27.56 2.92 -34.76
C LEU A 408 -27.36 4.18 -35.63
N GLY A 409 -26.22 4.87 -35.50
CA GLY A 409 -25.87 6.02 -36.35
C GLY A 409 -26.71 7.29 -36.12
N MET A 410 -27.67 7.25 -35.18
CA MET A 410 -28.50 8.40 -34.81
C MET A 410 -27.76 9.43 -33.96
N LEU A 411 -26.74 8.99 -33.22
CA LEU A 411 -25.91 9.81 -32.35
C LEU A 411 -24.47 9.29 -32.42
N GLY A 412 -23.55 10.10 -32.96
CA GLY A 412 -22.13 9.74 -33.12
C GLY A 412 -21.35 9.84 -31.81
N LEU A 413 -21.85 9.22 -30.73
CA LEU A 413 -21.51 9.63 -29.36
C LEU A 413 -20.02 9.48 -29.01
N VAL A 414 -19.46 8.29 -29.24
CA VAL A 414 -18.10 7.97 -28.82
C VAL A 414 -17.19 7.93 -30.04
N LYS A 415 -16.18 8.81 -30.05
CA LYS A 415 -15.14 8.86 -31.09
C LYS A 415 -14.41 7.50 -31.13
N PRO A 416 -14.36 6.75 -32.25
CA PRO A 416 -13.80 5.39 -32.27
C PRO A 416 -12.32 5.31 -31.83
N ASP A 417 -11.59 6.41 -32.04
CA ASP A 417 -10.19 6.65 -31.69
C ASP A 417 -9.96 7.08 -30.23
N SER A 418 -11.03 7.32 -29.46
CA SER A 418 -10.98 7.66 -28.04
C SER A 418 -10.79 6.45 -27.11
N TYR A 419 -10.62 6.73 -25.82
CA TYR A 419 -10.56 5.72 -24.77
C TYR A 419 -11.80 4.80 -24.76
N LEU A 420 -13.01 5.38 -24.65
CA LEU A 420 -14.26 4.59 -24.61
C LEU A 420 -14.46 3.78 -25.90
N GLY A 421 -14.05 4.31 -27.05
CA GLY A 421 -14.16 3.62 -28.34
C GLY A 421 -13.35 2.32 -28.37
N LYS A 422 -12.07 2.40 -28.00
CA LYS A 422 -11.18 1.23 -27.86
C LYS A 422 -11.67 0.28 -26.78
N PHE A 423 -11.95 0.80 -25.59
CA PHE A 423 -12.34 0.01 -24.42
C PHE A 423 -13.56 -0.87 -24.71
N PHE A 424 -14.63 -0.34 -25.32
CA PHE A 424 -15.82 -1.15 -25.65
C PHE A 424 -15.58 -2.14 -26.82
N GLU A 425 -14.74 -1.78 -27.81
CA GLU A 425 -14.38 -2.67 -28.93
C GLU A 425 -13.47 -3.84 -28.48
N GLU A 426 -12.55 -3.60 -27.54
CA GLU A 426 -11.63 -4.59 -26.97
C GLU A 426 -12.31 -5.48 -25.91
N THR A 427 -13.36 -4.99 -25.25
CA THR A 427 -14.12 -5.74 -24.23
C THR A 427 -15.34 -6.50 -24.77
N LYS A 428 -15.80 -6.25 -26.00
CA LYS A 428 -17.07 -6.78 -26.55
C LYS A 428 -17.26 -8.30 -26.50
N SER A 429 -16.18 -9.07 -26.44
CA SER A 429 -16.18 -10.55 -26.40
C SER A 429 -15.73 -11.12 -25.05
N LYS A 430 -15.43 -10.26 -24.06
CA LYS A 430 -15.00 -10.65 -22.71
C LYS A 430 -16.20 -10.89 -21.79
N THR A 431 -16.06 -11.80 -20.84
CA THR A 431 -17.04 -11.96 -19.75
C THR A 431 -17.00 -10.78 -18.77
N PRO A 432 -18.07 -10.52 -17.99
CA PRO A 432 -18.09 -9.45 -16.98
C PRO A 432 -16.96 -9.48 -15.94
N LYS A 433 -16.26 -10.61 -15.78
CA LYS A 433 -15.05 -10.72 -14.95
C LYS A 433 -13.80 -10.29 -15.71
N GLU A 434 -13.59 -10.79 -16.93
CA GLU A 434 -12.45 -10.41 -17.77
C GLU A 434 -12.48 -8.91 -18.14
N ILE A 435 -13.66 -8.28 -18.21
CA ILE A 435 -13.81 -6.83 -18.35
C ILE A 435 -13.32 -6.10 -17.08
N ALA A 436 -13.62 -6.62 -15.90
CA ALA A 436 -13.14 -6.06 -14.63
C ALA A 436 -11.62 -6.17 -14.50
N GLU A 437 -11.06 -7.32 -14.90
CA GLU A 437 -9.60 -7.56 -14.94
C GLU A 437 -8.91 -6.63 -15.95
N TYR A 438 -9.51 -6.43 -17.13
CA TYR A 438 -9.03 -5.47 -18.14
C TYR A 438 -9.03 -4.03 -17.60
N LEU A 439 -10.15 -3.59 -17.02
CA LEU A 439 -10.29 -2.27 -16.41
C LEU A 439 -9.37 -2.10 -15.18
N GLU A 440 -9.01 -3.18 -14.49
CA GLU A 440 -7.96 -3.13 -13.46
C GLU A 440 -6.57 -2.88 -14.07
N ASP A 441 -6.18 -3.58 -15.14
CA ASP A 441 -4.87 -3.40 -15.81
C ASP A 441 -4.71 -2.05 -16.54
N ASP A 442 -5.80 -1.39 -16.92
CA ASP A 442 -5.83 -0.12 -17.64
C ASP A 442 -5.31 1.10 -16.86
N ASP A 443 -4.17 1.69 -17.24
CA ASP A 443 -3.65 2.91 -16.58
C ASP A 443 -4.17 4.24 -17.19
N GLU A 444 -4.80 4.23 -18.37
CA GLU A 444 -5.29 5.42 -19.06
C GLU A 444 -6.51 6.01 -18.34
N VAL A 445 -7.53 5.17 -18.07
CA VAL A 445 -8.75 5.55 -17.33
C VAL A 445 -8.48 6.10 -15.93
N LYS A 446 -7.37 5.63 -15.32
CA LYS A 446 -6.91 6.04 -13.98
C LYS A 446 -6.17 7.38 -14.05
N SER A 447 -5.38 7.61 -15.11
CA SER A 447 -4.70 8.89 -15.34
C SER A 447 -5.68 10.04 -15.60
N ALA A 448 -6.80 9.77 -16.29
CA ALA A 448 -7.85 10.75 -16.56
C ALA A 448 -8.42 11.34 -15.26
N ALA A 449 -8.64 10.52 -14.23
CA ALA A 449 -9.16 10.96 -12.93
C ALA A 449 -8.16 11.86 -12.17
N VAL A 450 -6.87 11.51 -12.17
CA VAL A 450 -5.81 12.32 -11.54
C VAL A 450 -5.75 13.73 -12.13
N SER A 451 -6.02 13.88 -13.43
CA SER A 451 -5.97 15.18 -14.11
C SER A 451 -7.04 16.20 -13.69
N LEU A 452 -8.02 15.81 -12.85
CA LEU A 452 -8.99 16.74 -12.24
C LEU A 452 -8.61 17.14 -10.79
N GLU A 453 -7.66 16.46 -10.14
CA GLU A 453 -7.25 16.73 -8.75
C GLU A 453 -6.61 18.14 -8.58
N MET A 454 -6.20 18.78 -9.68
CA MET A 454 -5.72 20.17 -9.70
C MET A 454 -6.82 21.26 -9.73
N LEU A 455 -8.10 20.91 -9.94
CA LEU A 455 -9.21 21.88 -10.01
C LEU A 455 -9.99 22.02 -8.69
N LEU A 456 -10.02 20.98 -7.86
CA LEU A 456 -10.85 20.92 -6.65
C LEU A 456 -10.12 21.39 -5.39
N ALA A 457 -9.97 22.72 -5.29
CA ALA A 457 -9.46 23.40 -4.11
C ALA A 457 -10.52 24.29 -3.41
N LEU A 458 -11.80 23.87 -3.39
CA LEU A 458 -12.86 24.65 -2.75
C LEU A 458 -13.99 23.82 -2.09
N HIS A 459 -14.16 24.02 -0.78
CA HIS A 459 -15.36 23.81 0.06
C HIS A 459 -15.98 22.40 0.28
N LEU A 460 -16.27 22.16 1.55
CA LEU A 460 -17.05 21.02 2.07
C LEU A 460 -18.52 21.06 1.62
N ARG A 461 -19.07 19.90 1.23
CA ARG A 461 -20.51 19.59 1.28
C ARG A 461 -20.78 18.17 1.81
N THR A 462 -20.18 17.83 2.94
CA THR A 462 -20.67 16.72 3.77
C THR A 462 -21.91 17.19 4.53
N ASP A 463 -23.11 16.99 3.97
CA ASP A 463 -24.42 16.82 4.66
C ASP A 463 -25.63 17.05 3.72
N VAL A 464 -25.75 16.25 2.66
CA VAL A 464 -27.04 15.97 2.01
C VAL A 464 -27.07 14.48 1.63
N GLY A 465 -28.17 13.78 1.90
CA GLY A 465 -28.34 12.39 1.48
C GLY A 465 -28.79 12.28 0.02
N TYR A 466 -28.41 11.18 -0.64
CA TYR A 466 -28.98 10.73 -1.92
C TYR A 466 -28.76 11.63 -3.15
N CYS A 467 -27.52 12.00 -3.47
CA CYS A 467 -27.19 12.46 -4.82
C CYS A 467 -27.49 11.34 -5.85
N THR A 468 -28.54 11.54 -6.65
CA THR A 468 -28.82 10.79 -7.87
C THR A 468 -28.48 11.69 -9.04
N ILE A 469 -27.75 11.20 -10.03
CA ILE A 469 -27.26 12.01 -11.14
C ILE A 469 -27.74 11.39 -12.46
N ALA A 470 -28.49 12.14 -13.25
CA ALA A 470 -28.93 11.73 -14.57
C ALA A 470 -27.85 12.08 -15.61
N ALA A 471 -27.76 11.28 -16.67
CA ALA A 471 -27.13 11.66 -17.92
C ALA A 471 -28.24 12.03 -18.90
N ALA A 472 -28.25 13.29 -19.34
CA ALA A 472 -29.31 13.87 -20.14
C ALA A 472 -28.74 14.61 -21.35
N LEU A 473 -29.59 14.87 -22.35
CA LEU A 473 -29.24 15.80 -23.43
C LEU A 473 -28.98 17.20 -22.85
N ALA A 474 -27.89 17.84 -23.27
CA ALA A 474 -27.46 19.16 -22.77
C ALA A 474 -28.28 20.33 -23.34
#